data_AF-A0A8K0WMI8-F1
#
_entry.id   AF-A0A8K0WMI8-F1
#
_cell.length_a   1.000
_cell.length_b   1.000
_cell.length_c   1.000
_cell.angle_alpha   90.00
_cell.angle_beta   90.00
_cell.angle_gamma   90.00
#
_symmetry.space_group_name_H-M   'P 1'
#
loop_
_entity.id
_entity.type
_entity.pdbx_description
1 polymer ?
#
loop_
_entity_poly.entity_id
_entity_poly.type
_entity_poly.pdbx_seq_one_letter_code
_entity_poly.pdbx_strand_id
1 'polypeptide(L)'
;MSNRLEALNEAVRSNSVDAVIRLADQEAPVAALRHSTVAHNVSVPLLEALTSRGYDFEQEVDRQDMAEGGMTLIYYPNVLKNEEAVRWLVEHGARLDRGETSYRITPQPPTLLEQAVMYASLPTIQLLHSKGAKVGRRTLHLAVAMAATVKADPSAPDDWAGYDLTKKSADTRKRMGEVLPYLVDTMGLDVNADDFEGERRPPGHYGTPLRYAAEQGATKLINWLISKGADPRQVD
;
A
#
# COMPACT_ATOMS: atom_id res chain seq x y z
N MET A 1 -33.49 4.57 -10.77
CA MET A 1 -32.17 3.91 -10.63
C MET A 1 -31.26 4.63 -9.61
N SER A 2 -31.17 5.97 -9.57
CA SER A 2 -30.32 6.72 -8.61
C SER A 2 -30.47 6.31 -7.14
N ASN A 3 -31.73 6.24 -6.64
CA ASN A 3 -31.99 6.00 -5.21
C ASN A 3 -31.53 4.61 -4.71
N ARG A 4 -31.61 3.55 -5.55
CA ARG A 4 -31.19 2.19 -5.14
C ARG A 4 -29.67 2.06 -5.06
N LEU A 5 -28.94 2.69 -5.97
CA LEU A 5 -27.48 2.72 -5.94
C LEU A 5 -26.97 3.57 -4.77
N GLU A 6 -27.62 4.68 -4.45
CA GLU A 6 -27.31 5.48 -3.26
C GLU A 6 -27.51 4.68 -1.97
N ALA A 7 -28.66 4.02 -1.82
CA ALA A 7 -28.93 3.14 -0.68
C ALA A 7 -27.91 1.99 -0.57
N LEU A 8 -27.54 1.39 -1.71
CA LEU A 8 -26.52 0.34 -1.75
C LEU A 8 -25.14 0.88 -1.35
N ASN A 9 -24.73 2.05 -1.85
CA ASN A 9 -23.47 2.69 -1.46
C ASN A 9 -23.41 2.94 0.05
N GLU A 10 -24.51 3.39 0.66
CA GLU A 10 -24.57 3.62 2.12
C GLU A 10 -24.50 2.30 2.91
N ALA A 11 -25.23 1.28 2.47
CA ALA A 11 -25.17 -0.05 3.07
C ALA A 11 -23.75 -0.65 3.00
N VAL A 12 -23.06 -0.46 1.87
CA VAL A 12 -21.66 -0.90 1.69
C VAL A 12 -20.71 -0.10 2.58
N ARG A 13 -20.81 1.25 2.61
CA ARG A 13 -19.93 2.10 3.46
C ARG A 13 -20.07 1.79 4.95
N SER A 14 -21.28 1.49 5.39
CA SER A 14 -21.58 1.09 6.76
C SER A 14 -21.28 -0.38 7.06
N ASN A 15 -20.85 -1.17 6.06
CA ASN A 15 -20.62 -2.61 6.16
C ASN A 15 -21.86 -3.38 6.67
N SER A 16 -23.04 -2.93 6.27
CA SER A 16 -24.34 -3.53 6.62
C SER A 16 -24.65 -4.70 5.68
N VAL A 17 -24.00 -5.86 5.89
CA VAL A 17 -24.08 -7.04 5.01
C VAL A 17 -25.53 -7.45 4.70
N ASP A 18 -26.40 -7.51 5.72
CA ASP A 18 -27.82 -7.86 5.51
C ASP A 18 -28.57 -6.85 4.64
N ALA A 19 -28.24 -5.56 4.77
CA ALA A 19 -28.84 -4.52 3.93
C ALA A 19 -28.34 -4.61 2.49
N VAL A 20 -27.05 -4.91 2.29
CA VAL A 20 -26.47 -5.17 0.97
C VAL A 20 -27.16 -6.35 0.30
N ILE A 21 -27.33 -7.47 1.01
CA ILE A 21 -28.04 -8.65 0.52
C ILE A 21 -29.47 -8.28 0.10
N ARG A 22 -30.26 -7.67 0.99
CA ARG A 22 -31.65 -7.30 0.69
C ARG A 22 -31.77 -6.34 -0.50
N LEU A 23 -30.89 -5.35 -0.59
CA LEU A 23 -30.92 -4.36 -1.68
C LEU A 23 -30.53 -4.99 -3.01
N ALA A 24 -29.55 -5.87 -3.02
CA ALA A 24 -29.12 -6.55 -4.23
C ALA A 24 -30.16 -7.58 -4.71
N ASP A 25 -30.85 -8.26 -3.78
CA ASP A 25 -31.99 -9.13 -4.11
C ASP A 25 -33.19 -8.32 -4.68
N GLN A 26 -33.21 -7.01 -4.46
CA GLN A 26 -34.14 -6.05 -5.09
C GLN A 26 -33.56 -5.39 -6.36
N GLU A 27 -32.61 -6.06 -7.02
CA GLU A 27 -31.97 -5.64 -8.26
C GLU A 27 -31.21 -4.29 -8.15
N ALA A 28 -30.65 -3.97 -6.98
CA ALA A 28 -29.69 -2.87 -6.88
C ALA A 28 -28.43 -3.21 -7.71
N PRO A 29 -27.83 -2.22 -8.41
CA PRO A 29 -26.75 -2.48 -9.38
C PRO A 29 -25.40 -2.69 -8.68
N VAL A 30 -25.18 -3.90 -8.15
CA VAL A 30 -23.94 -4.30 -7.44
C VAL A 30 -22.69 -4.12 -8.32
N ALA A 31 -22.78 -4.45 -9.61
CA ALA A 31 -21.69 -4.27 -10.57
C ALA A 31 -21.28 -2.79 -10.79
N ALA A 32 -22.13 -1.83 -10.42
CA ALA A 32 -21.82 -0.41 -10.55
C ALA A 32 -21.10 0.18 -9.32
N LEU A 33 -20.81 -0.62 -8.30
CA LEU A 33 -20.10 -0.17 -7.10
C LEU A 33 -18.66 0.20 -7.42
N ARG A 34 -18.22 1.36 -6.91
CA ARG A 34 -16.83 1.79 -6.98
C ARG A 34 -16.00 1.06 -5.92
N HIS A 35 -14.75 0.74 -6.26
CA HIS A 35 -13.80 0.15 -5.32
C HIS A 35 -13.59 1.01 -4.09
N SER A 36 -13.52 2.34 -4.24
CA SER A 36 -13.40 3.29 -3.13
C SER A 36 -14.58 3.22 -2.14
N THR A 37 -15.79 2.91 -2.60
CA THR A 37 -16.94 2.66 -1.72
C THR A 37 -16.74 1.38 -0.92
N VAL A 38 -16.39 0.28 -1.59
CA VAL A 38 -16.21 -1.04 -0.96
C VAL A 38 -15.03 -1.04 0.01
N ALA A 39 -13.94 -0.37 -0.35
CA ALA A 39 -12.73 -0.27 0.46
C ALA A 39 -12.95 0.50 1.77
N HIS A 40 -13.99 1.34 1.87
CA HIS A 40 -14.17 2.22 3.03
C HIS A 40 -14.24 1.45 4.35
N ASN A 41 -15.03 0.37 4.38
CA ASN A 41 -15.23 -0.48 5.55
C ASN A 41 -15.30 -1.95 5.13
N VAL A 42 -14.25 -2.42 4.47
CA VAL A 42 -14.19 -3.76 3.88
C VAL A 42 -14.16 -4.85 4.96
N SER A 43 -14.88 -5.94 4.71
CA SER A 43 -14.83 -7.18 5.48
C SER A 43 -15.01 -8.37 4.56
N VAL A 44 -14.57 -9.56 4.98
CA VAL A 44 -14.77 -10.80 4.21
C VAL A 44 -16.25 -11.08 3.94
N PRO A 45 -17.17 -11.01 4.92
CA PRO A 45 -18.60 -11.20 4.66
C PRO A 45 -19.18 -10.22 3.63
N LEU A 46 -18.70 -8.98 3.62
CA LEU A 46 -19.11 -7.99 2.61
C LEU A 46 -18.57 -8.36 1.22
N LEU A 47 -17.31 -8.78 1.12
CA LEU A 47 -16.71 -9.22 -0.14
C LEU A 47 -17.46 -10.43 -0.71
N GLU A 48 -17.79 -11.42 0.12
CA GLU A 48 -18.58 -12.59 -0.28
C GLU A 48 -19.99 -12.20 -0.74
N ALA A 49 -20.68 -11.33 0.01
CA ALA A 49 -22.02 -10.88 -0.33
C ALA A 49 -22.06 -10.12 -1.67
N LEU A 50 -21.04 -9.29 -1.94
CA LEU A 50 -20.94 -8.52 -3.17
C LEU A 50 -20.53 -9.37 -4.37
N THR A 51 -19.49 -10.19 -4.22
CA THR A 51 -18.94 -11.00 -5.34
C THR A 51 -19.90 -12.10 -5.79
N SER A 52 -20.63 -12.73 -4.86
CA SER A 52 -21.73 -13.66 -5.19
C SER A 52 -22.87 -13.01 -5.98
N ARG A 53 -22.91 -11.68 -6.06
CA ARG A 53 -23.92 -10.86 -6.74
C ARG A 53 -23.36 -10.04 -7.90
N GLY A 54 -22.21 -10.44 -8.41
CA GLY A 54 -21.65 -9.87 -9.64
C GLY A 54 -20.84 -8.59 -9.44
N TYR A 55 -20.41 -8.28 -8.21
CA TYR A 55 -19.34 -7.30 -8.02
C TYR A 55 -18.01 -7.87 -8.50
N ASP A 56 -17.38 -7.20 -9.45
CA ASP A 56 -16.05 -7.54 -9.92
C ASP A 56 -15.00 -6.67 -9.21
N PHE A 57 -14.18 -7.27 -8.34
CA PHE A 57 -13.10 -6.55 -7.66
C PHE A 57 -11.86 -6.33 -8.54
N GLU A 58 -11.81 -6.92 -9.74
CA GLU A 58 -10.76 -6.76 -10.74
C GLU A 58 -11.11 -5.75 -11.84
N GLN A 59 -12.34 -5.21 -11.85
CA GLN A 59 -12.79 -4.23 -12.83
C GLN A 59 -11.87 -3.01 -12.81
N GLU A 60 -11.50 -2.52 -13.99
CA GLU A 60 -10.66 -1.32 -14.07
C GLU A 60 -11.52 -0.07 -13.86
N VAL A 61 -11.09 0.80 -12.95
CA VAL A 61 -11.60 2.18 -12.91
C VAL A 61 -11.12 2.87 -14.19
N ASP A 62 -12.04 3.51 -14.91
CA ASP A 62 -11.79 4.16 -16.21
C ASP A 62 -10.55 5.08 -16.15
N ARG A 63 -9.67 4.94 -17.15
CA ARG A 63 -8.35 5.57 -17.27
C ARG A 63 -8.36 7.10 -17.25
N GLN A 64 -9.54 7.72 -17.39
CA GLN A 64 -9.68 9.17 -17.29
C GLN A 64 -9.50 9.69 -15.85
N ASP A 65 -9.73 8.84 -14.84
CA ASP A 65 -9.46 9.19 -13.44
C ASP A 65 -8.00 8.87 -13.11
N MET A 66 -7.09 9.82 -13.42
CA MET A 66 -5.64 9.63 -13.31
C MET A 66 -5.14 9.25 -11.90
N ALA A 67 -5.98 9.40 -10.87
CA ALA A 67 -5.68 9.00 -9.49
C ALA A 67 -5.98 7.52 -9.19
N GLU A 68 -6.90 6.89 -9.93
CA GLU A 68 -7.36 5.51 -9.70
C GLU A 68 -7.11 4.57 -10.91
N GLY A 69 -6.68 5.12 -12.05
CA GLY A 69 -6.45 4.38 -13.29
C GLY A 69 -5.53 3.17 -13.10
N GLY A 70 -6.08 1.98 -13.34
CA GLY A 70 -5.37 0.70 -13.28
C GLY A 70 -5.31 0.03 -11.90
N MET A 71 -5.82 0.67 -10.83
CA MET A 71 -5.89 0.09 -9.49
C MET A 71 -7.16 -0.76 -9.31
N THR A 72 -6.99 -1.97 -8.77
CA THR A 72 -8.11 -2.81 -8.32
C THR A 72 -8.37 -2.62 -6.83
N LEU A 73 -9.41 -3.27 -6.31
CA LEU A 73 -9.79 -3.15 -4.90
C LEU A 73 -8.61 -3.40 -3.92
N ILE A 74 -7.73 -4.36 -4.22
CA ILE A 74 -6.60 -4.72 -3.35
C ILE A 74 -5.59 -3.58 -3.13
N TYR A 75 -5.54 -2.59 -4.02
CA TYR A 75 -4.62 -1.44 -3.91
C TYR A 75 -5.06 -0.40 -2.88
N TYR A 76 -6.31 -0.45 -2.42
CA TYR A 76 -6.83 0.58 -1.53
C TYR A 76 -6.22 0.47 -0.13
N PRO A 77 -5.78 1.60 0.49
CA PRO A 77 -5.11 1.57 1.80
C PRO A 77 -5.90 0.90 2.91
N ASN A 78 -7.22 1.03 2.91
CA ASN A 78 -8.08 0.39 3.93
C ASN A 78 -8.18 -1.13 3.73
N VAL A 79 -8.09 -1.60 2.49
CA VAL A 79 -8.00 -3.03 2.17
C VAL A 79 -6.65 -3.57 2.62
N LEU A 80 -5.55 -2.89 2.26
CA LEU A 80 -4.17 -3.29 2.64
C LEU A 80 -3.94 -3.38 4.15
N LYS A 81 -4.63 -2.55 4.94
CA LYS A 81 -4.60 -2.59 6.41
C LYS A 81 -5.38 -3.75 7.00
N ASN A 82 -6.33 -4.31 6.26
CA ASN A 82 -7.14 -5.44 6.69
C ASN A 82 -6.54 -6.73 6.13
N GLU A 83 -5.70 -7.40 6.94
CA GLU A 83 -5.02 -8.63 6.55
C GLU A 83 -5.99 -9.73 6.08
N GLU A 84 -7.16 -9.85 6.72
CA GLU A 84 -8.17 -10.85 6.36
C GLU A 84 -8.75 -10.58 4.97
N ALA A 85 -9.06 -9.31 4.67
CA ALA A 85 -9.54 -8.91 3.36
C ALA A 85 -8.48 -9.11 2.27
N VAL A 86 -7.20 -8.80 2.55
CA VAL A 86 -6.11 -9.07 1.59
C VAL A 86 -5.97 -10.56 1.32
N ARG A 87 -5.97 -11.37 2.38
CA ARG A 87 -5.88 -12.83 2.26
C ARG A 87 -7.02 -13.39 1.41
N TRP A 88 -8.25 -12.97 1.68
CA TRP A 88 -9.41 -13.36 0.91
C TRP A 88 -9.26 -12.97 -0.57
N LEU A 89 -8.90 -11.72 -0.88
CA LEU A 89 -8.73 -11.27 -2.26
C LEU A 89 -7.66 -12.07 -3.02
N VAL A 90 -6.52 -12.33 -2.36
CA VAL A 90 -5.44 -13.15 -2.92
C VAL A 90 -5.91 -14.58 -3.20
N GLU A 91 -6.64 -15.20 -2.26
CA GLU A 91 -7.19 -16.55 -2.41
C GLU A 91 -8.25 -16.64 -3.51
N HIS A 92 -8.95 -15.53 -3.79
CA HIS A 92 -9.97 -15.43 -4.83
C HIS A 92 -9.43 -14.89 -6.16
N GLY A 93 -8.10 -14.81 -6.33
CA GLY A 93 -7.48 -14.55 -7.63
C GLY A 93 -7.19 -13.09 -7.96
N ALA A 94 -7.12 -12.21 -6.96
CA ALA A 94 -6.66 -10.83 -7.16
C ALA A 94 -5.26 -10.79 -7.80
N ARG A 95 -5.08 -9.91 -8.80
CA ARG A 95 -3.79 -9.75 -9.50
C ARG A 95 -2.78 -8.97 -8.65
N LEU A 96 -1.56 -9.50 -8.53
CA LEU A 96 -0.50 -8.94 -7.67
C LEU A 96 0.69 -8.36 -8.46
N ASP A 97 0.69 -8.53 -9.78
CA ASP A 97 1.78 -8.20 -10.69
C ASP A 97 1.60 -6.84 -11.39
N ARG A 98 0.48 -6.15 -11.14
CA ARG A 98 0.24 -4.81 -11.68
C ARG A 98 1.24 -3.78 -11.12
N GLY A 99 1.40 -2.68 -11.86
CA GLY A 99 2.32 -1.59 -11.54
C GLY A 99 3.65 -1.67 -12.30
N GLU A 100 4.39 -0.57 -12.28
CA GLU A 100 5.69 -0.40 -12.95
C GLU A 100 5.66 -0.90 -14.43
N THR A 101 4.93 -0.15 -15.26
CA THR A 101 5.04 -0.20 -16.73
C THR A 101 5.81 1.04 -17.20
N SER A 102 6.50 0.94 -18.33
CA SER A 102 7.28 2.04 -18.90
C SER A 102 6.34 3.21 -19.27
N TYR A 103 6.17 4.17 -18.36
CA TYR A 103 5.27 5.30 -18.57
C TYR A 103 6.00 6.56 -19.03
N ARG A 104 5.32 7.30 -19.90
CA ARG A 104 5.66 8.66 -20.35
C ARG A 104 5.21 9.77 -19.39
N ILE A 105 4.45 9.46 -18.33
CA ILE A 105 3.83 10.45 -17.43
C ILE A 105 4.11 10.06 -15.96
N THR A 106 4.39 11.08 -15.14
CA THR A 106 4.73 11.01 -13.71
C THR A 106 3.64 11.64 -12.84
N PRO A 107 3.34 11.10 -11.64
CA PRO A 107 3.97 9.94 -11.01
C PRO A 107 3.41 8.60 -11.52
N GLN A 108 4.24 7.56 -11.47
CA GLN A 108 3.88 6.20 -11.89
C GLN A 108 2.88 5.57 -10.91
N PRO A 109 1.90 4.76 -11.37
CA PRO A 109 1.11 3.93 -10.48
C PRO A 109 2.05 2.96 -9.74
N PRO A 110 2.06 2.99 -8.40
CA PRO A 110 2.91 2.12 -7.61
C PRO A 110 2.51 0.65 -7.79
N THR A 111 3.49 -0.24 -7.68
CA THR A 111 3.22 -1.68 -7.52
C THR A 111 2.43 -1.94 -6.24
N LEU A 112 1.75 -3.09 -6.17
CA LEU A 112 1.01 -3.47 -4.96
C LEU A 112 1.91 -3.48 -3.72
N LEU A 113 3.15 -3.93 -3.86
CA LEU A 113 4.09 -4.02 -2.74
C LEU A 113 4.57 -2.64 -2.26
N GLU A 114 4.76 -1.68 -3.18
CA GLU A 114 5.02 -0.26 -2.84
C GLU A 114 3.87 0.34 -2.03
N GLN A 115 2.63 -0.03 -2.35
CA GLN A 115 1.45 0.38 -1.58
C GLN A 115 1.37 -0.32 -0.22
N ALA A 116 1.68 -1.62 -0.19
CA ALA A 116 1.66 -2.42 1.02
C ALA A 116 2.69 -1.92 2.04
N VAL A 117 3.91 -1.56 1.65
CA VAL A 117 4.91 -1.04 2.61
C VAL A 117 4.45 0.25 3.30
N MET A 118 3.66 1.08 2.62
CA MET A 118 3.14 2.31 3.21
C MET A 118 2.04 2.07 4.25
N TYR A 119 1.17 1.08 4.03
CA TYR A 119 -0.08 0.96 4.80
C TYR A 119 -0.26 -0.37 5.54
N ALA A 120 0.27 -1.47 5.01
CA ALA A 120 0.01 -2.83 5.47
C ALA A 120 0.94 -3.26 6.60
N SER A 121 0.52 -4.29 7.34
CA SER A 121 1.32 -4.98 8.34
C SER A 121 2.44 -5.81 7.68
N LEU A 122 3.46 -6.19 8.46
CA LEU A 122 4.51 -7.09 7.97
C LEU A 122 3.94 -8.44 7.48
N PRO A 123 3.01 -9.11 8.18
CA PRO A 123 2.38 -10.34 7.67
C PRO A 123 1.71 -10.16 6.30
N THR A 124 1.02 -9.05 6.06
CA THR A 124 0.43 -8.76 4.75
C THR A 124 1.51 -8.60 3.67
N ILE A 125 2.60 -7.89 3.96
CA ILE A 125 3.74 -7.72 3.03
C ILE A 125 4.38 -9.07 2.71
N GLN A 126 4.59 -9.91 3.73
CA GLN A 126 5.12 -11.26 3.59
C GLN A 126 4.21 -12.15 2.74
N LEU A 127 2.89 -12.09 2.98
CA LEU A 127 1.90 -12.81 2.19
C LEU A 127 1.99 -12.41 0.72
N LEU A 128 1.90 -11.11 0.43
CA LEU A 128 1.95 -10.59 -0.93
C LEU A 128 3.24 -10.98 -1.64
N HIS A 129 4.39 -10.80 -0.98
CA HIS A 129 5.68 -11.21 -1.53
C HIS A 129 5.74 -12.73 -1.79
N SER A 130 5.28 -13.56 -0.85
CA SER A 130 5.26 -15.03 -1.01
C SER A 130 4.35 -15.51 -2.15
N LYS A 131 3.37 -14.67 -2.54
CA LYS A 131 2.44 -14.91 -3.64
C LYS A 131 2.89 -14.28 -4.96
N GLY A 132 4.12 -13.77 -5.02
CA GLY A 132 4.72 -13.23 -6.23
C GLY A 132 4.31 -11.80 -6.55
N ALA A 133 3.85 -11.02 -5.57
CA ALA A 133 3.64 -9.59 -5.78
C ALA A 133 4.94 -8.92 -6.25
N LYS A 134 4.81 -8.08 -7.28
CA LYS A 134 5.96 -7.43 -7.90
C LYS A 134 6.62 -6.47 -6.91
N VAL A 135 7.93 -6.59 -6.74
CA VAL A 135 8.75 -5.62 -6.01
C VAL A 135 9.04 -4.44 -6.93
N GLY A 136 8.43 -3.28 -6.66
CA GLY A 136 8.71 -2.06 -7.43
C GLY A 136 10.05 -1.44 -7.04
N ARG A 137 10.64 -0.68 -7.97
CA ARG A 137 11.91 0.04 -7.77
C ARG A 137 11.94 0.90 -6.51
N ARG A 138 10.80 1.47 -6.10
CA ARG A 138 10.70 2.38 -4.95
C ARG A 138 10.25 1.71 -3.68
N THR A 139 10.15 0.37 -3.65
CA THR A 139 9.66 -0.39 -2.49
C THR A 139 10.44 -0.02 -1.23
N LEU A 140 11.78 -0.04 -1.29
CA LEU A 140 12.62 0.32 -0.15
C LEU A 140 12.58 1.84 0.13
N HIS A 141 12.58 2.67 -0.91
CA HIS A 141 12.55 4.13 -0.79
C HIS A 141 11.32 4.64 -0.06
N LEU A 142 10.13 4.12 -0.41
CA LEU A 142 8.87 4.48 0.23
C LEU A 142 8.83 4.00 1.68
N ALA A 143 9.32 2.80 1.97
CA ALA A 143 9.44 2.31 3.34
C ALA A 143 10.37 3.21 4.18
N VAL A 144 11.52 3.60 3.63
CA VAL A 144 12.46 4.52 4.29
C VAL A 144 11.85 5.90 4.48
N ALA A 145 11.15 6.44 3.48
CA ALA A 145 10.45 7.72 3.60
C ALA A 145 9.45 7.68 4.77
N MET A 146 8.62 6.64 4.83
CA MET A 146 7.65 6.46 5.91
C MET A 146 8.32 6.34 7.27
N ALA A 147 9.36 5.51 7.38
CA ALA A 147 10.15 5.36 8.60
C ALA A 147 10.76 6.69 9.07
N ALA A 148 11.27 7.49 8.14
CA ALA A 148 11.88 8.77 8.42
C ALA A 148 10.88 9.79 8.99
N THR A 149 9.64 9.84 8.48
CA THR A 149 8.59 10.75 8.99
C THR A 149 8.24 10.51 10.46
N VAL A 150 8.39 9.27 10.94
CA VAL A 150 8.13 8.89 12.33
C VAL A 150 9.41 8.69 13.14
N LYS A 151 10.57 9.05 12.57
CA LYS A 151 11.91 8.86 13.13
C LYS A 151 12.14 7.45 13.67
N ALA A 152 11.73 6.44 12.90
CA ALA A 152 11.91 5.04 13.28
C ALA A 152 13.38 4.66 13.39
N ASP A 153 13.66 3.72 14.29
CA ASP A 153 14.98 3.15 14.52
C ASP A 153 14.88 1.63 14.36
N PRO A 154 15.25 1.09 13.19
CA PRO A 154 15.17 -0.35 12.97
C PRO A 154 16.12 -1.16 13.86
N SER A 155 17.13 -0.52 14.47
CA SER A 155 18.01 -1.18 15.45
C SER A 155 17.37 -1.29 16.84
N ALA A 156 16.36 -0.47 17.14
CA ALA A 156 15.72 -0.40 18.44
C ALA A 156 14.22 -0.02 18.29
N PRO A 157 13.37 -0.91 17.74
CA PRO A 157 12.00 -0.60 17.38
C PRO A 157 11.12 -0.21 18.59
N ASP A 158 11.48 -0.68 19.78
CA ASP A 158 10.76 -0.41 21.03
C ASP A 158 11.34 0.77 21.83
N ASP A 159 12.44 1.37 21.38
CA ASP A 159 13.09 2.52 22.05
C ASP A 159 12.51 3.86 21.57
N TRP A 160 11.39 4.24 22.17
CA TRP A 160 10.70 5.51 21.91
C TRP A 160 10.67 6.46 23.12
N ALA A 161 11.44 6.16 24.18
CA ALA A 161 11.49 7.00 25.37
C ALA A 161 11.87 8.45 25.02
N GLY A 162 11.04 9.41 25.42
CA GLY A 162 11.28 10.85 25.23
C GLY A 162 10.70 11.47 23.96
N TYR A 163 9.97 10.73 23.12
CA TYR A 163 9.21 11.31 22.01
C TYR A 163 7.73 11.49 22.40
N ASP A 164 7.20 12.71 22.23
CA ASP A 164 5.75 12.95 22.28
C ASP A 164 5.12 12.55 20.93
N LEU A 165 4.60 11.33 20.86
CA LEU A 165 4.05 10.74 19.65
C LEU A 165 2.56 10.47 19.81
N THR A 166 1.81 10.73 18.74
CA THR A 166 0.46 10.17 18.63
C THR A 166 0.53 8.63 18.55
N LYS A 167 -0.51 7.95 19.02
CA LYS A 167 -0.62 6.47 18.91
C LYS A 167 -0.35 5.97 17.48
N LYS A 168 -0.90 6.65 16.48
CA LYS A 168 -0.71 6.31 15.06
C LYS A 168 0.76 6.40 14.63
N SER A 169 1.49 7.40 15.13
CA SER A 169 2.93 7.55 14.87
C SER A 169 3.75 6.45 15.55
N ALA A 170 3.38 6.03 16.76
CA ALA A 170 4.01 4.93 17.46
C ALA A 170 3.78 3.58 16.74
N ASP A 171 2.54 3.29 16.31
CA ASP A 171 2.22 2.08 15.55
C ASP A 171 2.98 2.04 14.21
N THR A 172 3.06 3.18 13.52
CA THR A 172 3.82 3.29 12.26
C THR A 172 5.32 3.09 12.49
N ARG A 173 5.88 3.65 13.56
CA ARG A 173 7.28 3.48 13.93
C ARG A 173 7.61 2.01 14.19
N LYS A 174 6.85 1.33 15.04
CA LYS A 174 7.04 -0.08 15.35
C LYS A 174 7.01 -0.93 14.08
N ARG A 175 5.96 -0.74 13.27
CA ARG A 175 5.79 -1.43 11.99
C ARG A 175 6.97 -1.21 11.05
N MET A 176 7.48 0.02 10.93
CA MET A 176 8.66 0.30 10.09
C MET A 176 9.95 -0.31 10.62
N GLY A 177 10.08 -0.44 11.94
CA GLY A 177 11.19 -1.17 12.56
C GLY A 177 11.20 -2.67 12.22
N GLU A 178 10.05 -3.26 11.88
CA GLU A 178 9.93 -4.66 11.44
C GLU A 178 10.03 -4.79 9.91
N VAL A 179 9.39 -3.88 9.16
CA VAL A 179 9.35 -3.91 7.68
C VAL A 179 10.73 -3.65 7.07
N LEU A 180 11.49 -2.69 7.58
CA LEU A 180 12.79 -2.34 6.99
C LEU A 180 13.80 -3.49 7.03
N PRO A 181 14.03 -4.18 8.18
CA PRO A 181 14.87 -5.38 8.21
C PRO A 181 14.34 -6.48 7.28
N TYR A 182 13.03 -6.69 7.18
CA TYR A 182 12.50 -7.67 6.24
C TYR A 182 12.84 -7.34 4.78
N LEU A 183 12.69 -6.09 4.36
CA LEU A 183 13.02 -5.66 3.00
C LEU A 183 14.53 -5.79 2.70
N VAL A 184 15.39 -5.42 3.65
CA VAL A 184 16.85 -5.40 3.42
C VAL A 184 17.46 -6.77 3.67
N ASP A 185 17.24 -7.36 4.85
CA ASP A 185 17.94 -8.57 5.29
C ASP A 185 17.30 -9.85 4.74
N THR A 186 15.97 -9.86 4.57
CA THR A 186 15.26 -11.06 4.09
C THR A 186 15.00 -11.02 2.59
N MET A 187 14.55 -9.90 2.04
CA MET A 187 14.31 -9.77 0.60
C MET A 187 15.57 -9.38 -0.19
N GLY A 188 16.63 -8.92 0.48
CA GLY A 188 17.88 -8.55 -0.17
C GLY A 188 17.77 -7.31 -1.05
N LEU A 189 16.85 -6.39 -0.73
CA LEU A 189 16.72 -5.15 -1.52
C LEU A 189 17.99 -4.30 -1.40
N ASP A 190 18.49 -3.83 -2.53
CA ASP A 190 19.70 -3.03 -2.61
C ASP A 190 19.49 -1.65 -1.97
N VAL A 191 20.23 -1.39 -0.88
CA VAL A 191 20.21 -0.14 -0.12
C VAL A 191 20.79 1.05 -0.89
N ASN A 192 21.45 0.80 -2.03
CA ASN A 192 22.03 1.80 -2.93
C ASN A 192 21.25 1.96 -4.24
N ALA A 193 20.12 1.26 -4.42
CA ALA A 193 19.33 1.33 -5.64
C ALA A 193 18.80 2.75 -5.91
N ASP A 194 18.88 3.21 -7.16
CA ASP A 194 18.26 4.47 -7.58
C ASP A 194 16.76 4.29 -7.81
N ASP A 195 15.96 5.27 -7.35
CA ASP A 195 14.51 5.29 -7.50
C ASP A 195 14.04 5.69 -8.90
N PHE A 196 14.95 6.06 -9.80
CA PHE A 196 14.64 6.53 -11.13
C PHE A 196 15.73 6.18 -12.16
N GLU A 197 15.31 5.65 -13.31
CA GLU A 197 16.16 5.49 -14.48
C GLU A 197 15.72 6.48 -15.55
N GLY A 198 16.48 7.55 -15.75
CA GLY A 198 16.23 8.52 -16.81
C GLY A 198 17.07 9.78 -16.68
N GLU A 199 17.05 10.59 -17.74
CA GLU A 199 17.90 11.79 -17.85
C GLU A 199 17.50 12.90 -16.87
N ARG A 200 16.21 13.00 -16.54
CA ARG A 200 15.68 14.06 -15.66
C ARG A 200 14.79 13.47 -14.59
N ARG A 201 15.28 13.51 -13.34
CA ARG A 201 14.55 13.05 -12.17
C ARG A 201 13.27 13.88 -11.95
N PRO A 202 12.09 13.24 -11.84
CA PRO A 202 10.84 13.94 -11.57
C PRO A 202 10.70 14.34 -10.09
N PRO A 203 9.79 15.26 -9.75
CA PRO A 203 9.51 15.61 -8.36
C PRO A 203 9.13 14.38 -7.52
N GLY A 204 9.59 14.35 -6.26
CA GLY A 204 9.31 13.24 -5.33
C GLY A 204 10.19 12.01 -5.49
N HIS A 205 11.13 12.04 -6.43
CA HIS A 205 12.24 11.09 -6.53
C HIS A 205 13.49 11.76 -5.97
N TYR A 206 14.21 11.05 -5.12
CA TYR A 206 15.40 11.56 -4.42
C TYR A 206 16.64 10.67 -4.65
N GLY A 207 16.55 9.63 -5.50
CA GLY A 207 17.67 8.73 -5.77
C GLY A 207 17.68 7.57 -4.78
N THR A 208 18.73 7.45 -3.97
CA THR A 208 18.90 6.31 -3.06
C THR A 208 17.98 6.35 -1.83
N PRO A 209 17.70 5.21 -1.19
CA PRO A 209 16.98 5.18 0.09
C PRO A 209 17.64 6.07 1.15
N LEU A 210 18.98 6.12 1.18
CA LEU A 210 19.72 6.98 2.10
C LEU A 210 19.36 8.47 1.95
N ARG A 211 19.11 8.94 0.72
CA ARG A 211 18.72 10.33 0.46
C ARG A 211 17.34 10.66 1.02
N TYR A 212 16.38 9.73 0.95
CA TYR A 212 15.07 9.88 1.57
C TYR A 212 15.17 10.05 3.09
N ALA A 213 16.03 9.27 3.75
CA ALA A 213 16.26 9.40 5.19
C ALA A 213 16.97 10.73 5.54
N ALA A 214 17.95 11.13 4.72
CA ALA A 214 18.71 12.37 4.88
C ALA A 214 17.83 13.62 4.78
N GLU A 215 16.90 13.65 3.83
CA GLU A 215 16.00 14.80 3.65
C GLU A 215 15.11 15.05 4.88
N GLN A 216 14.76 14.00 5.62
CA GLN A 216 13.98 14.13 6.85
C GLN A 216 14.84 14.27 8.11
N GLY A 217 16.17 14.33 7.97
CA GLY A 217 17.11 14.39 9.10
C GLY A 217 17.00 13.19 10.05
N ALA A 218 16.65 12.00 9.54
CA ALA A 218 16.40 10.81 10.33
C ALA A 218 17.71 10.09 10.71
N THR A 219 18.54 10.69 11.58
CA THR A 219 19.90 10.23 11.90
C THR A 219 20.03 8.76 12.28
N LYS A 220 19.11 8.24 13.10
CA LYS A 220 19.12 6.81 13.50
C LYS A 220 18.91 5.89 12.29
N LEU A 221 17.98 6.24 11.41
CA LEU A 221 17.71 5.51 10.17
C LEU A 221 18.86 5.63 9.16
N ILE A 222 19.49 6.80 9.06
CA ILE A 222 20.71 7.03 8.25
C ILE A 222 21.82 6.09 8.72
N ASN A 223 22.10 6.05 10.01
CA ASN A 223 23.13 5.17 10.58
C ASN A 223 22.81 3.69 10.36
N TRP A 224 21.53 3.31 10.45
CA TRP A 224 21.10 1.96 10.13
C TRP A 224 21.32 1.61 8.65
N LEU A 225 20.95 2.49 7.71
CA LEU A 225 21.19 2.25 6.28
C LEU A 225 22.70 2.14 5.96
N ILE A 226 23.54 2.99 6.57
CA ILE A 226 25.00 2.91 6.42
C ILE A 226 25.52 1.58 6.98
N SER A 227 25.01 1.10 8.12
CA SER A 227 25.42 -0.20 8.67
C SER A 227 24.99 -1.38 7.80
N LYS A 228 23.97 -1.19 6.95
CA LYS A 228 23.56 -2.12 5.90
C LYS A 228 24.32 -1.96 4.56
N GLY A 229 25.29 -1.05 4.49
CA GLY A 229 26.14 -0.87 3.31
C GLY A 229 25.73 0.26 2.37
N ALA A 230 24.84 1.17 2.79
CA ALA A 230 24.54 2.36 2.00
C ALA A 230 25.78 3.26 1.88
N ASP A 231 26.13 3.72 0.67
CA ASP A 231 27.26 4.63 0.45
C ASP A 231 26.81 6.10 0.60
N PRO A 232 27.27 6.81 1.65
CA PRO A 232 26.91 8.22 1.85
C PRO A 232 27.49 9.17 0.78
N ARG A 233 28.38 8.68 -0.08
CA ARG A 233 29.01 9.45 -1.16
C ARG A 233 28.45 9.11 -2.53
N GLN A 234 27.49 8.19 -2.63
CA GLN A 234 26.84 7.93 -3.90
C GLN A 234 26.15 9.22 -4.36
N VAL A 235 26.67 9.77 -5.44
CA VAL A 235 26.14 10.93 -6.15
C VAL A 235 25.40 10.43 -7.38
N ASP A 236 24.35 11.15 -7.75
CA ASP A 236 23.56 10.92 -8.96
C ASP A 236 24.41 11.03 -10.24
#